data_AF-A0A1G7XDB3-F1
#
_entry.id   AF-A0A1G7XDB3-F1
#
_cell.length_a   1.000
_cell.length_b   1.000
_cell.length_c   1.000
_cell.angle_alpha   90.00
_cell.angle_beta   90.00
_cell.angle_gamma   90.00
#
_symmetry.space_group_name_H-M   'P 1'
#
loop_
_entity.id
_entity.type
_entity.pdbx_description
1 polymer ?
#
loop_
_entity_poly.entity_id
_entity_poly.type
_entity_poly.pdbx_seq_one_letter_code
_entity_poly.pdbx_strand_id
1 'polypeptide(L)'
;MGGMMEFEKTGIYPNKLKISSKKYDHVWRIKVTDEIQSGVLRIKRGVVYNYVLDEKGFRIQEVRDNVPISEWDEIGMTVIMND
;
A
#
# COMPACT_ATOMS: atom_id res chain seq x y z
N MET A 1 12.26 -9.97 -30.11
CA MET A 1 12.74 -8.96 -29.15
C MET A 1 11.72 -8.83 -28.05
N GLY A 2 12.17 -8.88 -26.78
CA GLY A 2 11.39 -8.35 -25.65
C GLY A 2 10.59 -9.34 -24.81
N GLY A 3 11.02 -10.60 -24.70
CA GLY A 3 10.64 -11.42 -23.56
C GLY A 3 11.45 -10.94 -22.35
N MET A 4 10.79 -10.27 -21.41
CA MET A 4 11.28 -10.20 -20.04
C MET A 4 11.22 -11.61 -19.47
N MET A 5 12.39 -12.20 -19.41
CA MET A 5 12.72 -13.45 -18.74
C MET A 5 12.68 -13.21 -17.21
N GLU A 6 11.64 -12.61 -16.62
CA GLU A 6 11.77 -11.93 -15.30
C GLU A 6 10.59 -12.13 -14.34
N PHE A 7 9.95 -13.29 -14.40
CA PHE A 7 9.92 -14.05 -13.16
C PHE A 7 11.37 -14.07 -12.66
N GLU A 8 11.70 -13.68 -11.44
CA GLU A 8 12.49 -14.65 -10.67
C GLU A 8 11.63 -15.34 -9.62
N LYS A 9 10.34 -15.52 -9.98
CA LYS A 9 9.71 -16.84 -10.22
C LYS A 9 8.20 -16.83 -10.12
N THR A 10 7.59 -15.76 -9.59
CA THR A 10 6.13 -15.55 -9.72
C THR A 10 5.70 -14.10 -9.94
N GLY A 11 6.40 -13.07 -9.47
CA GLY A 11 6.17 -11.65 -9.86
C GLY A 11 4.73 -11.11 -9.67
N ILE A 12 3.81 -11.90 -9.11
CA ILE A 12 2.43 -11.50 -8.89
C ILE A 12 2.44 -10.59 -7.66
N TYR A 13 2.64 -9.29 -7.88
CA TYR A 13 2.06 -8.35 -6.95
C TYR A 13 0.60 -8.72 -6.80
N PRO A 14 0.06 -8.81 -5.57
CA PRO A 14 -1.38 -8.87 -5.42
C PRO A 14 -1.91 -7.74 -6.27
N ASN A 15 -2.77 -8.05 -7.24
CA ASN A 15 -3.40 -7.02 -8.07
C ASN A 15 -4.04 -5.93 -7.18
N LYS A 16 -4.27 -6.23 -5.89
CA LYS A 16 -4.73 -5.32 -4.85
C LYS A 16 -4.04 -5.60 -3.50
N LEU A 17 -3.45 -4.58 -2.86
CA LEU A 17 -3.13 -4.58 -1.43
C LEU A 17 -4.38 -4.26 -0.61
N LYS A 18 -4.65 -5.05 0.42
CA LYS A 18 -5.75 -4.81 1.37
C LYS A 18 -5.18 -4.25 2.67
N ILE A 19 -5.57 -3.03 3.02
CA ILE A 19 -5.15 -2.38 4.27
C ILE A 19 -6.36 -2.25 5.16
N SER A 20 -6.36 -2.90 6.32
CA SER A 20 -7.42 -2.76 7.32
C SER A 20 -6.94 -1.88 8.48
N SER A 21 -7.71 -0.85 8.83
CA SER A 21 -7.48 -0.08 10.05
C SER A 21 -8.63 -0.31 11.03
N LYS A 22 -8.28 -0.83 12.22
CA LYS A 22 -9.23 -0.93 13.34
C LYS A 22 -9.63 0.45 13.86
N LYS A 23 -8.70 1.42 13.86
CA LYS A 23 -8.95 2.81 14.31
C LYS A 23 -10.09 3.47 13.53
N TYR A 24 -10.18 3.15 12.24
CA TYR A 24 -11.15 3.76 11.34
C TYR A 24 -12.29 2.81 10.93
N ASP A 25 -12.29 1.57 11.45
CA ASP A 25 -13.17 0.48 11.03
C ASP A 25 -13.33 0.41 9.50
N HIS A 26 -12.20 0.50 8.80
CA HIS A 26 -12.19 0.67 7.34
C HIS A 26 -11.13 -0.19 6.67
N VAL A 27 -11.43 -0.56 5.42
CA VAL A 27 -10.55 -1.36 4.57
C VAL A 27 -10.33 -0.68 3.23
N TRP A 28 -9.07 -0.34 2.94
CA TRP A 28 -8.65 0.14 1.62
C TRP A 28 -8.16 -1.01 0.75
N ARG A 29 -8.41 -0.89 -0.56
CA ARG A 29 -7.86 -1.77 -1.59
C ARG A 29 -7.06 -0.93 -2.57
N ILE A 30 -5.74 -1.04 -2.54
CA ILE A 30 -4.82 -0.32 -3.42
C ILE A 30 -4.47 -1.24 -4.58
N LYS A 31 -4.68 -0.80 -5.83
CA LYS A 31 -4.14 -1.53 -6.98
C LYS A 31 -2.64 -1.31 -7.04
N VAL A 32 -1.84 -2.36 -7.07
CA VAL A 32 -0.39 -2.26 -7.30
C VAL A 32 -0.17 -2.23 -8.81
N THR A 33 0.31 -1.12 -9.34
CA THR A 33 0.60 -0.96 -10.78
C THR A 33 2.07 -1.00 -11.09
N ASP A 34 2.91 -0.66 -10.11
CA ASP A 34 4.35 -0.46 -10.25
C ASP A 34 5.07 -1.00 -9.02
N GLU A 35 6.36 -1.33 -9.19
CA GLU A 35 7.22 -1.82 -8.10
C GLU A 35 7.39 -0.79 -6.99
N ILE A 36 7.44 0.50 -7.37
CA ILE A 36 7.49 1.64 -6.48
C ILE A 36 6.25 2.50 -6.71
N GLN A 37 5.43 2.67 -5.67
CA GLN A 37 4.23 3.50 -5.73
C GLN A 37 3.98 4.21 -4.41
N SER A 38 3.39 5.40 -4.48
CA SER A 38 2.96 6.14 -3.30
C SER A 38 1.58 6.73 -3.52
N GLY A 39 0.89 7.03 -2.43
CA GLY A 39 -0.46 7.58 -2.53
C GLY A 39 -1.06 7.91 -1.17
N VAL A 40 -2.37 8.10 -1.18
CA VAL A 40 -3.12 8.51 0.01
C VAL A 40 -4.30 7.58 0.26
N LEU A 41 -4.54 7.26 1.52
CA LEU A 41 -5.76 6.59 1.97
C LEU A 41 -6.73 7.63 2.50
N ARG A 42 -7.97 7.53 2.06
CA ARG A 42 -9.02 8.50 2.36
C ARG A 42 -10.21 7.84 3.03
N ILE A 43 -10.87 8.60 3.91
CA ILE A 43 -12.21 8.30 4.42
C ILE A 43 -13.11 9.44 4.00
N LYS A 44 -14.17 9.12 3.25
CA LYS A 44 -15.02 10.12 2.59
C LYS A 44 -14.17 11.07 1.76
N ARG A 45 -14.01 12.33 2.20
CA ARG A 45 -13.19 13.35 1.52
C ARG A 45 -11.85 13.64 2.21
N GLY A 46 -11.63 13.14 3.44
CA GLY A 46 -10.42 13.42 4.21
C GLY A 46 -9.30 12.40 3.97
N VAL A 47 -8.06 12.88 3.85
CA VAL A 47 -6.87 12.03 3.88
C VAL A 47 -6.59 11.64 5.32
N VAL A 48 -6.41 10.34 5.56
CA VAL A 48 -6.10 9.79 6.88
C VAL A 48 -4.73 9.11 6.94
N TYR A 49 -4.20 8.68 5.79
CA TYR A 49 -2.84 8.17 5.69
C TYR A 49 -2.18 8.56 4.37
N ASN A 50 -0.86 8.72 4.38
CA ASN A 50 -0.01 8.61 3.20
C ASN A 50 0.64 7.22 3.21
N TYR A 51 0.86 6.62 2.04
CA TYR A 51 1.58 5.37 1.90
C TYR A 51 2.70 5.45 0.87
N VAL A 52 3.72 4.61 1.07
CA VAL A 52 4.77 4.31 0.10
C VAL A 52 4.96 2.80 0.07
N LEU A 53 4.97 2.21 -1.12
CA LEU A 53 5.44 0.87 -1.41
C LEU A 53 6.69 1.01 -2.25
N ASP A 54 7.80 0.45 -1.79
CA ASP A 54 9.04 0.36 -2.54
C ASP A 54 9.76 -0.96 -2.21
N GLU A 55 11.02 -1.09 -2.64
CA GLU A 55 11.87 -2.25 -2.39
C GLU A 55 12.05 -2.58 -0.89
N LYS A 56 11.88 -1.60 0.01
CA LYS A 56 11.98 -1.80 1.46
C LYS A 56 10.68 -2.31 2.07
N GLY A 57 9.58 -2.25 1.32
CA GLY A 57 8.26 -2.74 1.72
C GLY A 57 7.22 -1.62 1.80
N PHE A 58 6.14 -1.90 2.52
CA PHE A 58 5.02 -0.99 2.68
C PHE A 58 5.16 -0.13 3.94
N ARG A 59 5.16 1.18 3.75
CA ARG A 59 5.24 2.18 4.82
C ARG A 59 4.02 3.07 4.79
N ILE A 60 3.52 3.44 5.95
CA ILE A 60 2.36 4.32 6.09
C ILE A 60 2.59 5.32 7.21
N GLN A 61 2.09 6.53 7.03
CA GLN A 61 2.06 7.55 8.09
C GLN A 61 0.66 8.14 8.21
N GLU A 62 0.25 8.43 9.43
CA GLU A 62 -1.04 9.04 9.71
C GLU A 62 -1.04 10.53 9.34
N VAL A 63 -2.16 10.97 8.79
CA VAL A 63 -2.39 12.34 8.35
C VAL A 63 -3.67 12.85 8.98
N ARG A 64 -3.65 14.09 9.46
CA ARG A 64 -4.83 14.82 9.94
C ARG A 64 -4.84 16.21 9.32
N ASP A 65 -5.97 16.58 8.72
CA ASP A 65 -6.13 17.87 8.03
C ASP A 65 -5.04 18.11 6.95
N ASN A 66 -4.66 17.05 6.23
CA ASN A 66 -3.55 17.00 5.26
C ASN A 66 -2.14 17.23 5.84
N VAL A 67 -1.99 17.24 7.16
CA VAL A 67 -0.70 17.34 7.84
C VAL A 67 -0.29 15.97 8.42
N PRO A 68 0.92 15.47 8.15
CA PRO A 68 1.44 14.28 8.81
C PRO A 68 1.51 14.46 10.33
N ILE A 69 0.98 13.50 11.08
CA ILE A 69 0.98 13.53 12.56
C ILE A 69 1.71 12.34 13.19
N SER A 70 2.21 11.41 12.38
CA SER A 70 3.06 10.31 12.82
C SER A 70 4.31 10.20 11.95
N GLU A 71 5.31 9.51 12.47
CA GLU A 71 6.40 8.99 11.64
C GLU A 71 5.89 7.89 10.69
N TRP A 72 6.73 7.51 9.74
CA TRP A 72 6.48 6.37 8.88
C TRP A 72 6.58 5.08 9.67
N ASP A 73 5.51 4.30 9.69
CA ASP A 73 5.46 2.98 10.29
C ASP A 73 5.70 1.92 9.21
N GLU A 74 6.64 1.01 9.47
CA GLU A 74 6.93 -0.15 8.63
C GLU A 74 5.98 -1.27 8.99
N ILE A 75 4.93 -1.43 8.18
CA ILE A 75 3.97 -2.51 8.42
C ILE A 75 4.49 -3.76 7.75
N GLY A 76 4.96 -4.72 8.56
CA GLY A 76 5.20 -6.09 8.14
C GLY A 76 3.96 -6.64 7.43
N MET A 77 4.05 -6.83 6.11
CA MET A 77 2.88 -7.04 5.27
C MET A 77 2.22 -8.39 5.57
N THR A 78 0.96 -8.40 6.01
CA THR A 78 0.09 -9.58 5.84
C THR A 78 -0.66 -9.43 4.52
N VAL A 79 -0.07 -9.97 3.45
CA VAL A 79 -0.70 -10.03 2.14
C VAL A 79 -1.70 -11.19 2.13
N ILE A 80 -3.00 -10.87 2.11
CA ILE A 80 -4.04 -11.89 1.88
C ILE A 80 -4.31 -11.95 0.38
N MET A 81 -3.71 -12.93 -0.30
CA MET A 81 -4.08 -13.30 -1.67
C MET A 81 -5.46 -13.99 -1.64
N ASN A 82 -6.36 -13.59 -2.52
CA ASN A 82 -7.56 -14.40 -2.83
C ASN A 82 -7.34 -14.92 -4.24
N ASP A 83 -7.33 -16.25 -4.37
CA ASP A 83 -7.27 -17.00 -5.63
C ASP A 83 -8.43 -16.63 -6.58
#